data_AF-A0A4Y7U585-F1
#
_entry.id   AF-A0A4Y7U585-F1
#
_cell.length_a   1.000
_cell.length_b   1.000
_cell.length_c   1.000
_cell.angle_alpha   90.00
_cell.angle_beta   90.00
_cell.angle_gamma   90.00
#
_symmetry.space_group_name_H-M   'P 1'
#
loop_
_entity.id
_entity.type
_entity.pdbx_description
1 polymer ?
#
loop_
_entity_poly.entity_id
_entity_poly.type
_entity_poly.pdbx_seq_one_letter_code
_entity_poly.pdbx_strand_id
1 'polypeptide(L)'
;YIVPGGTGITGGGDGWGVYLPSISLQSGFEPNDTRKKNTIMTDGDFYPELLKNQGGFRYKKIYSSTAANFRKYIVGSAAERNDVFFMRTSQNTIILRYSDVLLMNAEAILAGASSTTSAAALSSFNEVRARAGLPAKTVLTRNDLFNERRIEFAL
;
A
#
# COMPACT_ATOMS: atom_id res chain seq x y z
N TYR A 1 -16.08 1.48 4.67
CA TYR A 1 -14.80 1.21 5.34
C TYR A 1 -14.24 -0.10 4.80
N ILE A 2 -12.99 -0.13 4.32
CA ILE A 2 -12.39 -1.25 3.56
C ILE A 2 -11.83 -2.38 4.43
N VAL A 3 -12.04 -2.31 5.74
CA VAL A 3 -11.54 -3.27 6.74
C VAL A 3 -12.08 -4.68 6.44
N PRO A 4 -11.26 -5.74 6.63
CA PRO A 4 -11.72 -7.11 6.45
C PRO A 4 -12.92 -7.44 7.34
N GLY A 5 -13.93 -8.08 6.75
CA GLY A 5 -15.20 -8.39 7.42
C GLY A 5 -15.04 -9.28 8.64
N GLY A 6 -15.80 -8.98 9.70
CA GLY A 6 -15.88 -9.82 10.91
C GLY A 6 -14.59 -9.89 11.74
N THR A 7 -13.64 -8.99 11.52
CA THR A 7 -12.36 -8.97 12.26
C THR A 7 -12.41 -8.17 13.56
N GLY A 8 -13.39 -7.27 13.71
CA GLY A 8 -13.49 -6.38 14.87
C GLY A 8 -12.42 -5.30 14.95
N ILE A 9 -11.60 -5.11 13.91
CA ILE A 9 -10.46 -4.16 13.89
C ILE A 9 -10.87 -2.73 14.23
N THR A 10 -12.06 -2.30 13.83
CA THR A 10 -12.57 -0.95 14.12
C THR A 10 -13.30 -0.85 15.47
N GLY A 11 -13.57 -1.98 16.12
CA GLY A 11 -14.39 -2.06 17.34
C GLY A 11 -15.88 -1.77 17.12
N GLY A 12 -16.29 -1.40 15.90
CA GLY A 12 -17.68 -1.19 15.51
C GLY A 12 -18.26 -2.35 14.69
N GLY A 13 -19.53 -2.22 14.29
CA GLY A 13 -20.18 -3.13 13.34
C GLY A 13 -19.87 -2.82 11.87
N ASP A 14 -18.81 -2.06 11.60
CA ASP A 14 -18.34 -1.69 10.26
C ASP A 14 -17.12 -2.51 9.83
N GLY A 15 -16.72 -2.35 8.56
CA GLY A 15 -15.73 -3.22 7.92
C GLY A 15 -16.42 -4.41 7.26
N TRP A 16 -16.77 -4.25 5.98
CA TRP A 16 -17.55 -5.23 5.23
C TRP A 16 -16.70 -6.11 4.30
N GLY A 17 -15.39 -5.86 4.20
CA GLY A 17 -14.50 -6.65 3.34
C GLY A 17 -14.84 -6.60 1.83
N VAL A 18 -15.58 -5.58 1.36
CA VAL A 18 -16.12 -5.53 -0.01
C VAL A 18 -15.12 -5.04 -1.08
N TYR A 19 -14.01 -4.42 -0.67
CA TYR A 19 -12.99 -3.93 -1.58
C TYR A 19 -11.69 -4.71 -1.37
N LEU A 20 -11.30 -5.50 -2.36
CA LEU A 20 -10.25 -6.51 -2.25
C LEU A 20 -9.12 -6.25 -3.24
N PRO A 21 -7.83 -6.37 -2.83
CA PRO A 21 -6.70 -6.32 -3.76
C PRO A 21 -6.80 -7.46 -4.79
N SER A 22 -6.71 -7.12 -6.08
CA SER A 22 -6.67 -8.12 -7.14
C SER A 22 -5.39 -8.95 -7.07
N ILE A 23 -5.45 -10.20 -7.54
CA ILE A 23 -4.28 -11.09 -7.58
C ILE A 23 -3.13 -10.44 -8.36
N SER A 24 -3.43 -9.74 -9.45
CA SER A 24 -2.44 -9.00 -10.24
C SER A 24 -1.76 -7.87 -9.47
N LEU A 25 -2.46 -7.19 -8.54
CA LEU A 25 -1.84 -6.17 -7.69
C LEU A 25 -0.89 -6.84 -6.69
N GLN A 26 -1.34 -7.95 -6.08
CA GLN A 26 -0.53 -8.70 -5.12
C GLN A 26 0.77 -9.21 -5.73
N SER A 27 0.75 -9.64 -7.00
CA SER A 27 1.93 -10.12 -7.73
C SER A 27 2.84 -9.00 -8.26
N GLY A 28 2.42 -7.74 -8.21
CA GLY A 28 3.21 -6.61 -8.70
C GLY A 28 4.27 -6.10 -7.70
N PHE A 29 4.16 -6.48 -6.42
CA PHE A 29 5.17 -6.16 -5.41
C PHE A 29 6.43 -7.00 -5.63
N GLU A 30 7.58 -6.33 -5.69
CA GLU A 30 8.88 -7.00 -5.75
C GLU A 30 9.19 -7.74 -4.43
N PRO A 31 10.03 -8.79 -4.45
CA PRO A 31 10.54 -9.40 -3.23
C PRO A 31 11.18 -8.33 -2.32
N ASN A 32 10.89 -8.42 -1.02
CA ASN A 32 11.35 -7.47 0.01
C ASN A 32 10.82 -6.03 -0.11
N ASP A 33 9.83 -5.77 -0.97
CA ASP A 33 9.15 -4.46 -1.01
C ASP A 33 8.40 -4.21 0.32
N THR A 34 8.94 -3.31 1.12
CA THR A 34 8.39 -2.94 2.44
C THR A 34 6.99 -2.34 2.37
N ARG A 35 6.57 -1.84 1.20
CA ARG A 35 5.22 -1.30 1.00
C ARG A 35 4.17 -2.40 1.03
N LYS A 36 4.49 -3.64 0.66
CA LYS A 36 3.50 -4.73 0.57
C LYS A 36 2.70 -4.88 1.85
N LYS A 37 3.38 -5.06 2.98
CA LYS A 37 2.76 -5.22 4.31
C LYS A 37 2.00 -3.98 4.76
N ASN A 38 2.38 -2.79 4.30
CA ASN A 38 1.71 -1.53 4.62
C ASN A 38 0.50 -1.23 3.71
N THR A 39 0.46 -1.84 2.53
CA THR A 39 -0.60 -1.64 1.54
C THR A 39 -1.66 -2.71 1.59
N ILE A 40 -1.27 -3.99 1.70
CA ILE A 40 -2.16 -5.15 1.71
C ILE A 40 -1.82 -6.11 2.85
N MET A 41 -2.85 -6.76 3.40
CA MET A 41 -2.75 -7.85 4.35
C MET A 41 -2.79 -9.18 3.59
N THR A 42 -1.84 -10.05 3.85
CA THR A 42 -1.72 -11.40 3.28
C THR A 42 -1.61 -12.46 4.37
N ASP A 43 -1.85 -13.72 4.02
CA ASP A 43 -1.99 -14.82 5.00
C ASP A 43 -0.80 -14.89 5.97
N GLY A 44 -1.09 -14.90 7.28
CA GLY A 44 -0.08 -14.98 8.32
C GLY A 44 0.53 -13.65 8.74
N ASP A 45 0.31 -12.55 8.01
CA ASP A 45 0.78 -11.22 8.40
C ASP A 45 0.30 -10.86 9.81
N PHE A 46 1.20 -10.32 10.62
CA PHE A 46 0.93 -9.91 11.98
C PHE A 46 1.12 -8.40 12.17
N TYR A 47 0.12 -7.77 12.76
CA TYR A 47 -0.01 -6.34 13.01
C TYR A 47 -0.23 -6.11 14.52
N PRO A 48 0.84 -5.90 15.31
CA PRO A 48 0.74 -5.72 16.76
C PRO A 48 -0.02 -4.45 17.17
N GLU A 49 -0.13 -3.48 16.28
CA GLU A 49 -0.84 -2.22 16.50
C GLU A 49 -2.36 -2.32 16.33
N LEU A 50 -2.86 -3.39 15.70
CA LEU A 50 -4.29 -3.65 15.51
C LEU A 50 -4.75 -4.72 16.50
N LEU A 51 -5.93 -4.55 17.09
CA LEU A 51 -6.43 -5.36 18.20
C LEU A 51 -5.41 -5.49 19.34
N LYS A 52 -4.76 -4.38 19.71
CA LYS A 52 -3.60 -4.37 20.62
C LYS A 52 -3.92 -5.03 21.97
N ASN A 53 -5.10 -4.74 22.53
CA ASN A 53 -5.55 -5.30 23.81
C ASN A 53 -5.89 -6.81 23.72
N GLN A 54 -5.94 -7.37 22.51
CA GLN A 54 -6.15 -8.80 22.24
C GLN A 54 -4.84 -9.50 21.81
N GLY A 55 -3.68 -8.83 21.92
CA GLY A 55 -2.39 -9.40 21.57
C GLY A 55 -1.97 -9.19 20.11
N GLY A 56 -2.65 -8.32 19.37
CA GLY A 56 -2.34 -8.01 17.97
C GLY A 56 -3.23 -8.77 16.98
N PHE A 57 -3.28 -8.29 15.74
CA PHE A 57 -4.08 -8.89 14.68
C PHE A 57 -3.22 -9.75 13.76
N ARG A 58 -3.60 -11.02 13.59
CA ARG A 58 -3.02 -11.90 12.57
C ARG A 58 -4.02 -12.10 11.44
N TYR A 59 -3.65 -11.69 10.23
CA TYR A 59 -4.50 -11.85 9.07
C TYR A 59 -4.57 -13.31 8.63
N LYS A 60 -5.77 -13.73 8.21
CA LYS A 60 -6.03 -15.07 7.65
C LYS A 60 -6.69 -14.90 6.29
N LYS A 61 -6.23 -15.64 5.28
CA LYS A 61 -6.77 -15.58 3.92
C LYS A 61 -8.27 -15.85 3.79
N ILE A 62 -8.88 -16.54 4.76
CA ILE A 62 -10.31 -16.85 4.78
C ILE A 62 -11.21 -15.61 4.77
N TYR A 63 -10.68 -14.44 5.12
CA TYR A 63 -11.42 -13.18 5.09
C TYR A 63 -11.69 -12.63 3.67
N SER A 64 -11.09 -13.21 2.63
CA SER A 64 -11.16 -12.67 1.27
C SER A 64 -11.12 -13.76 0.21
N SER A 65 -11.90 -13.57 -0.86
CA SER A 65 -11.86 -14.44 -2.05
C SER A 65 -10.55 -14.31 -2.84
N THR A 66 -9.80 -13.22 -2.67
CA THR A 66 -8.47 -13.02 -3.27
C THR A 66 -7.33 -13.34 -2.29
N ALA A 67 -7.64 -13.92 -1.12
CA ALA A 67 -6.70 -14.19 -0.05
C ALA A 67 -5.96 -12.95 0.51
N ALA A 68 -6.43 -11.74 0.20
CA ALA A 68 -5.89 -10.49 0.71
C ALA A 68 -6.96 -9.42 0.97
N ASN A 69 -6.66 -8.48 1.86
CA ASN A 69 -7.41 -7.24 2.07
C ASN A 69 -6.44 -6.05 2.04
N PHE A 70 -6.94 -4.83 1.89
CA PHE A 70 -6.09 -3.64 2.03
C PHE A 70 -5.72 -3.40 3.50
N ARG A 71 -4.51 -2.90 3.74
CA ARG A 71 -4.00 -2.42 5.04
C ARG A 71 -3.95 -0.90 5.09
N LYS A 72 -3.68 -0.25 3.97
CA LYS A 72 -3.56 1.21 3.87
C LYS A 72 -4.86 1.87 4.32
N TYR A 73 -4.75 2.99 5.03
CA TYR A 73 -5.85 3.72 5.67
C TYR A 73 -6.62 2.98 6.78
N ILE A 74 -6.28 1.73 7.13
CA ILE A 74 -6.81 1.08 8.33
C ILE A 74 -6.00 1.54 9.53
N VAL A 75 -6.65 2.26 10.45
CA VAL A 75 -5.98 2.83 11.64
C VAL A 75 -6.34 2.11 12.94
N GLY A 76 -7.21 1.10 12.91
CA GLY A 76 -7.67 0.38 14.10
C GLY A 76 -8.98 0.95 14.66
N SER A 77 -9.08 1.02 15.97
CA SER A 77 -10.28 1.34 16.76
C SER A 77 -10.02 2.38 17.84
N ALA A 78 -11.10 2.86 18.46
CA ALA A 78 -11.03 3.70 19.67
C ALA A 78 -10.34 3.00 20.86
N ALA A 79 -10.36 1.67 20.93
CA ALA A 79 -9.67 0.92 21.98
C ALA A 79 -8.14 1.04 21.88
N GLU A 80 -7.61 1.34 20.69
CA GLU A 80 -6.21 1.70 20.45
C GLU A 80 -5.94 3.21 20.53
N ARG A 81 -6.88 4.01 21.06
CA ARG A 81 -6.80 5.47 21.15
C ARG A 81 -6.77 6.19 19.81
N ASN A 82 -7.34 5.58 18.76
CA ASN A 82 -7.55 6.25 17.48
C ASN A 82 -8.94 6.90 17.44
N ASP A 83 -9.07 8.03 16.73
CA ASP A 83 -10.37 8.69 16.50
C ASP A 83 -11.15 7.96 15.40
N VAL A 84 -11.71 6.80 15.77
CA VAL A 84 -12.49 5.92 14.91
C VAL A 84 -13.83 5.64 15.56
N PHE A 85 -14.90 5.74 14.78
CA PHE A 85 -16.24 5.32 15.15
C PHE A 85 -16.93 4.71 13.92
N PHE A 86 -18.16 4.20 14.08
CA PHE A 86 -18.92 3.62 12.98
C PHE A 86 -18.95 4.58 11.77
N MET A 87 -18.34 4.16 10.66
CA MET A 87 -18.22 4.93 9.42
C MET A 87 -17.49 6.29 9.55
N ARG A 88 -16.62 6.47 10.56
CA ARG A 88 -15.87 7.70 10.82
C ARG A 88 -14.41 7.41 11.12
N THR A 89 -13.53 8.19 10.52
CA THR A 89 -12.09 8.19 10.82
C THR A 89 -11.50 9.57 10.64
N SER A 90 -10.52 9.92 11.47
CA SER A 90 -9.74 11.15 11.34
C SER A 90 -8.61 11.04 10.31
N GLN A 91 -8.48 9.91 9.62
CA GLN A 91 -7.42 9.70 8.64
C GLN A 91 -7.68 10.54 7.38
N ASN A 92 -6.67 11.32 6.98
CA ASN A 92 -6.76 12.18 5.80
C ASN A 92 -6.64 11.36 4.51
N THR A 93 -7.37 11.79 3.48
CA THR A 93 -7.21 11.29 2.12
C THR A 93 -6.11 12.07 1.41
N ILE A 94 -5.07 11.37 0.97
CA ILE A 94 -3.95 11.99 0.27
C ILE A 94 -4.34 12.23 -1.19
N ILE A 95 -4.39 13.50 -1.60
CA ILE A 95 -4.63 13.90 -3.00
C ILE A 95 -3.31 14.00 -3.78
N LEU A 96 -2.26 14.53 -3.15
CA LEU A 96 -0.93 14.67 -3.73
C LEU A 96 0.13 14.45 -2.64
N ARG A 97 1.22 13.77 -3.00
CA ARG A 97 2.40 13.56 -2.16
C ARG A 97 3.66 13.64 -3.00
N TYR A 98 4.80 13.77 -2.33
CA TYR A 98 6.06 14.00 -3.03
C TYR A 98 6.46 12.87 -3.99
N SER A 99 6.13 11.61 -3.68
CA SER A 99 6.31 10.48 -4.61
C SER A 99 5.55 10.65 -5.94
N ASP A 100 4.40 11.34 -5.94
CA ASP A 100 3.72 11.69 -7.20
C ASP A 100 4.58 12.62 -8.04
N VAL A 101 5.16 13.66 -7.42
CA VAL A 101 6.01 14.64 -8.10
C VAL A 101 7.27 13.98 -8.67
N LEU A 102 7.92 13.11 -7.89
CA LEU A 102 9.10 12.36 -8.32
C LEU A 102 8.79 11.45 -9.52
N LEU A 103 7.73 10.65 -9.44
CA LEU A 103 7.36 9.75 -10.53
C LEU A 103 6.82 10.49 -11.75
N MET A 104 6.12 11.62 -11.58
CA MET A 104 5.75 12.52 -12.68
C MET A 104 6.98 13.14 -13.36
N ASN A 105 7.99 13.53 -12.60
CA ASN A 105 9.24 14.05 -13.16
C ASN A 105 9.98 12.98 -13.98
N ALA A 106 10.11 11.76 -13.43
CA ALA A 106 10.71 10.63 -14.15
C ALA A 106 9.93 10.28 -15.44
N GLU A 107 8.59 10.30 -15.38
CA GLU A 107 7.70 10.07 -16.53
C GLU A 107 7.85 11.15 -17.61
N ALA A 108 7.89 12.42 -17.20
CA ALA A 108 8.07 13.55 -18.09
C ALA A 108 9.42 13.50 -18.83
N ILE A 109 10.50 13.09 -18.14
CA ILE A 109 11.83 12.92 -18.76
C ILE A 109 11.86 11.70 -19.69
N LEU A 110 11.17 10.60 -19.32
CA LEU A 110 11.03 9.45 -20.22
C LEU A 110 10.29 9.83 -21.51
N ALA A 111 9.36 10.79 -21.45
CA ALA A 111 8.72 11.44 -22.59
C ALA A 111 8.12 10.46 -23.63
N GLY A 112 7.59 9.33 -23.16
CA GLY A 112 7.04 8.30 -24.05
C GLY A 112 8.09 7.44 -24.76
N ALA A 113 9.37 7.50 -24.40
CA ALA A 113 10.36 6.49 -24.81
C ALA A 113 10.05 5.12 -24.16
N SER A 114 10.68 4.07 -24.67
CA SER A 114 10.61 2.72 -24.06
C SER A 114 11.49 2.61 -22.81
N SER A 115 12.59 3.36 -22.76
CA SER A 115 13.52 3.42 -21.64
C SER A 115 14.36 4.71 -21.64
N THR A 116 15.01 5.01 -20.52
CA THR A 116 15.97 6.11 -20.37
C THR A 116 17.06 5.76 -19.36
N THR A 117 18.25 6.32 -19.57
CA THR A 117 19.38 6.30 -18.61
C THR A 117 19.66 7.70 -18.04
N SER A 118 18.74 8.65 -18.26
CA SER A 118 18.87 10.01 -17.73
C SER A 118 19.06 10.00 -16.22
N ALA A 119 20.16 10.60 -15.75
CA ALA A 119 20.50 10.66 -14.33
C ALA A 119 19.38 11.32 -13.50
N ALA A 120 18.71 12.35 -14.04
CA ALA A 120 17.61 13.02 -13.36
C ALA A 120 16.38 12.11 -13.21
N ALA A 121 16.01 11.36 -14.25
CA ALA A 121 14.88 10.42 -14.18
C ALA A 121 15.17 9.27 -13.20
N LEU A 122 16.38 8.73 -13.26
CA LEU A 122 16.84 7.68 -12.35
C LEU A 122 16.91 8.17 -10.91
N SER A 123 17.35 9.41 -10.67
CA SER A 123 17.38 10.00 -9.32
C SER A 123 15.98 10.02 -8.71
N SER A 124 15.01 10.63 -9.41
CA SER A 124 13.62 10.74 -8.92
C SER A 124 12.97 9.36 -8.71
N PHE A 125 13.18 8.43 -9.63
CA PHE A 125 12.64 7.08 -9.55
C PHE A 125 13.27 6.26 -8.42
N ASN A 126 14.60 6.31 -8.28
CA ASN A 126 15.32 5.53 -7.28
C ASN A 126 15.13 6.05 -5.86
N GLU A 127 14.78 7.33 -5.68
CA GLU A 127 14.41 7.86 -4.36
C GLU A 127 13.17 7.15 -3.79
N VAL A 128 12.15 6.94 -4.62
CA VAL A 128 10.94 6.18 -4.24
C VAL A 128 11.29 4.72 -3.90
N ARG A 129 12.15 4.09 -4.71
CA ARG A 129 12.61 2.71 -4.52
C ARG A 129 13.43 2.54 -3.25
N ALA A 130 14.35 3.45 -2.98
CA ALA A 130 15.20 3.42 -1.80
C ALA A 130 14.35 3.46 -0.53
N ARG A 131 13.33 4.31 -0.47
CA ARG A 131 12.37 4.33 0.65
C ARG A 131 11.64 3.01 0.80
N ALA A 132 11.27 2.36 -0.32
CA ALA A 132 10.63 1.04 -0.30
C ALA A 132 11.57 -0.12 0.07
N GLY A 133 12.87 0.13 0.25
CA GLY A 133 13.88 -0.90 0.53
C GLY A 133 14.31 -1.69 -0.72
N LEU A 134 14.03 -1.16 -1.92
CA LEU A 134 14.34 -1.80 -3.19
C LEU A 134 15.66 -1.29 -3.77
N PRO A 135 16.39 -2.15 -4.54
CA PRO A 135 17.63 -1.74 -5.18
C PRO A 135 17.37 -0.67 -6.24
N ALA A 136 18.33 0.24 -6.38
CA ALA A 136 18.32 1.26 -7.42
C ALA A 136 18.45 0.61 -8.81
N LYS A 137 17.74 1.18 -9.79
CA LYS A 137 17.89 0.84 -11.21
C LYS A 137 18.90 1.75 -11.88
N THR A 138 19.61 1.23 -12.87
CA THR A 138 20.52 1.99 -13.74
C THR A 138 19.91 2.31 -15.12
N VAL A 139 18.82 1.64 -15.47
CA VAL A 139 17.98 1.93 -16.63
C VAL A 139 16.53 1.96 -16.16
N LEU A 140 15.81 3.02 -16.51
CA LEU A 140 14.38 3.14 -16.23
C LEU A 140 13.61 2.77 -17.49
N THR A 141 12.84 1.68 -17.45
CA THR A 141 11.91 1.35 -18.54
C THR A 141 10.52 1.90 -18.28
N ARG A 142 9.71 1.99 -19.34
CA ARG A 142 8.30 2.37 -19.21
C ARG A 142 7.51 1.41 -18.30
N ASN A 143 7.82 0.12 -18.35
CA ASN A 143 7.16 -0.89 -17.51
C ASN A 143 7.56 -0.76 -16.05
N ASP A 144 8.83 -0.45 -15.77
CA ASP A 144 9.28 -0.17 -14.41
C ASP A 144 8.48 1.00 -13.82
N LEU A 145 8.36 2.09 -14.58
CA LEU A 145 7.62 3.28 -14.16
C LEU A 145 6.14 2.97 -13.92
N PHE A 146 5.48 2.25 -14.84
CA PHE A 146 4.07 1.85 -14.66
C PHE A 146 3.87 0.99 -13.41
N ASN A 147 4.73 0.00 -13.18
CA ASN A 147 4.62 -0.85 -12.00
C ASN A 147 4.90 -0.08 -10.71
N GLU A 148 5.94 0.77 -10.70
CA GLU A 148 6.30 1.58 -9.54
C GLU A 148 5.15 2.51 -9.14
N ARG A 149 4.52 3.21 -10.11
CA ARG A 149 3.32 4.02 -9.86
C ARG A 149 2.18 3.18 -9.31
N ARG A 150 1.91 2.01 -9.89
CA ARG A 150 0.83 1.11 -9.45
C ARG A 150 1.03 0.66 -8.00
N ILE A 151 2.25 0.30 -7.62
CA ILE A 151 2.57 -0.21 -6.28
C ILE A 151 2.63 0.92 -5.26
N GLU A 152 3.27 2.03 -5.61
CA GLU A 152 3.37 3.21 -4.76
C GLU A 152 2.00 3.82 -4.47
N PHE A 153 1.09 3.77 -5.44
CA PHE A 153 -0.22 4.42 -5.38
C PHE A 153 -1.38 3.44 -5.19
N ALA A 154 -1.10 2.18 -4.90
CA ALA A 154 -2.12 1.20 -4.62
C ALA A 154 -3.02 1.66 -3.46
N LEU A 155 -4.33 1.62 -3.72
CA LEU A 155 -5.44 2.17 -2.92
C LEU A 155 -5.45 3.70 -2.82
#